data_AF-A0A835AJE2-F1
#
_entry.id   AF-A0A835AJE2-F1
#
_cell.length_a   1.000
_cell.length_b   1.000
_cell.length_c   1.000
_cell.angle_alpha   90.00
_cell.angle_beta   90.00
_cell.angle_gamma   90.00
#
_symmetry.space_group_name_H-M   'P 1'
#
loop_
_entity.id
_entity.type
_entity.pdbx_description
1 polymer ?
#
loop_
_entity_poly.entity_id
_entity_poly.type
_entity_poly.pdbx_seq_one_letter_code
_entity_poly.pdbx_strand_id
1 'polypeptide(L)'
;MNNTCVDSARVAVVYSGVALGWARVEPMDCAEWRWTKDLGVVARGGGGGLSRRLRDRMASDWSSSGALELDVSVVMYRVGGQIGTDIPRTFDGKVKMIRDQMNDRLIS
;
A
#
# COMPACT_ATOMS: atom_id res chain seq x y z
N MET A 1 34.17 0.51 10.93
CA MET A 1 32.96 -0.13 10.38
C MET A 1 31.86 0.92 10.34
N ASN A 2 31.46 1.37 9.14
CA ASN A 2 30.28 2.22 8.97
C ASN A 2 29.09 1.30 8.71
N ASN A 3 28.37 0.92 9.77
CA ASN A 3 27.13 0.17 9.64
C ASN A 3 26.02 1.18 9.34
N THR A 4 25.86 1.60 8.07
CA THR A 4 24.69 2.39 7.67
C THR A 4 23.50 1.47 7.57
N CYS A 5 22.56 1.66 8.47
CA CYS A 5 21.36 0.86 8.59
C CYS A 5 20.11 1.68 8.34
N VAL A 6 19.08 0.94 7.90
CA VAL A 6 17.66 1.25 7.92
C VAL A 6 17.13 1.94 6.67
N ASP A 7 16.49 1.11 5.83
CA ASP A 7 15.44 1.55 4.94
C ASP A 7 14.09 1.34 5.66
N SER A 8 13.26 2.38 5.72
CA SER A 8 11.87 2.27 6.16
C SER A 8 10.94 2.65 5.01
N ALA A 9 9.74 2.08 4.98
CA ALA A 9 8.76 2.42 3.96
C ALA A 9 7.41 2.80 4.58
N ARG A 10 6.71 3.72 3.93
CA ARG A 10 5.30 4.02 4.18
C ARG A 10 4.51 3.59 2.97
N VAL A 11 3.44 2.84 3.20
CA VAL A 11 2.51 2.40 2.16
C VAL A 11 1.15 3.03 2.44
N ALA A 12 0.53 3.60 1.42
CA ALA A 12 -0.83 4.10 1.47
C ALA A 12 -1.65 3.48 0.33
N VAL A 13 -2.85 3.01 0.67
CA VAL A 13 -3.87 2.59 -0.29
C VAL A 13 -4.92 3.69 -0.34
N VAL A 14 -5.16 4.23 -1.52
CA VAL A 14 -5.92 5.46 -1.74
C VAL A 14 -7.01 5.20 -2.78
N TYR A 15 -8.18 5.80 -2.56
CA TYR A 15 -9.24 5.85 -3.56
C TYR A 15 -9.71 7.29 -3.72
N SER A 16 -9.66 7.81 -4.95
CA SER A 16 -10.04 9.19 -5.28
C SER A 16 -9.39 10.24 -4.33
N GLY A 17 -8.13 10.04 -3.96
CA GLY A 17 -7.38 10.93 -3.07
C GLY A 17 -7.64 10.73 -1.57
N VAL A 18 -8.50 9.78 -1.16
CA VAL A 18 -8.75 9.46 0.24
C VAL A 18 -8.00 8.18 0.64
N ALA A 19 -7.16 8.26 1.68
CA ALA A 19 -6.47 7.09 2.22
C ALA A 19 -7.47 6.12 2.87
N LEU A 20 -7.56 4.91 2.33
CA LEU A 20 -8.39 3.81 2.85
C LEU A 20 -7.63 2.99 3.90
N GLY A 21 -6.31 2.90 3.75
CA GLY A 21 -5.44 2.19 4.69
C GLY A 21 -3.99 2.57 4.51
N TRP A 22 -3.21 2.34 5.55
CA TRP A 22 -1.77 2.61 5.55
C TRP A 22 -1.01 1.54 6.32
N ALA A 23 0.28 1.44 6.01
CA ALA A 23 1.24 0.63 6.75
C ALA A 23 2.56 1.36 6.86
N ARG A 24 3.28 1.05 7.94
CA ARG A 24 4.70 1.35 8.08
C ARG A 24 5.47 0.04 8.04
N VAL A 25 6.50 0.00 7.22
CA VAL A 25 7.49 -1.07 7.22
C VAL A 25 8.62 -0.60 8.12
N GLU A 26 8.85 -1.38 9.17
CA GLU A 26 9.96 -1.17 10.11
C GLU A 26 11.32 -1.41 9.43
N PRO A 27 12.42 -0.92 10.04
CA PRO A 27 13.75 -1.00 9.46
C PRO A 27 14.12 -2.37 8.92
N MET A 28 14.50 -2.44 7.64
CA MET A 28 15.18 -3.63 7.12
C MET A 28 16.55 -3.75 7.80
N ASP A 29 16.73 -4.91 8.44
CA ASP A 29 17.73 -5.19 9.45
C ASP A 29 19.17 -4.79 9.06
N CYS A 30 19.90 -4.28 10.04
CA CYS A 30 21.28 -3.78 9.96
C CYS A 30 22.34 -4.80 9.55
N ALA A 31 21.94 -6.05 9.34
CA ALA A 31 22.84 -7.17 9.11
C ALA A 31 22.42 -7.86 7.81
N GLU A 32 23.31 -7.78 6.82
CA GLU A 32 23.20 -8.34 5.48
C GLU A 32 22.23 -7.62 4.53
N TRP A 33 22.81 -6.76 3.70
CA TRP A 33 22.65 -6.50 2.25
C TRP A 33 21.63 -7.32 1.41
N ARG A 34 20.50 -7.77 1.96
CA ARG A 34 19.51 -8.57 1.25
C ARG A 34 18.39 -7.68 0.74
N TRP A 35 18.69 -6.95 -0.33
CA TRP A 35 17.72 -6.35 -1.24
C TRP A 35 16.81 -7.38 -1.96
N THR A 36 16.88 -8.66 -1.56
CA THR A 36 16.32 -9.82 -2.27
C THR A 36 15.14 -10.46 -1.55
N LYS A 37 14.68 -9.93 -0.41
CA LYS A 37 13.49 -10.46 0.26
C LYS A 37 12.26 -9.68 -0.16
N ASP A 38 11.29 -10.39 -0.74
CA ASP A 38 9.94 -9.89 -0.88
C ASP A 38 9.37 -9.59 0.52
N LEU A 39 8.96 -8.35 0.74
CA LEU A 39 8.34 -7.93 2.00
C LEU A 39 6.82 -7.86 1.83
N GLY A 40 6.12 -8.75 2.54
CA GLY A 40 4.67 -8.64 2.70
C GLY A 40 4.32 -7.46 3.59
N VAL A 41 3.49 -6.53 3.10
CA VAL A 41 3.00 -5.37 3.85
C VAL A 41 1.48 -5.44 3.96
N VAL A 42 0.95 -5.26 5.17
CA VAL A 42 -0.50 -5.23 5.41
C VAL A 42 -0.92 -3.82 5.79
N ALA A 43 -1.50 -3.11 4.84
CA ALA A 43 -2.16 -1.82 5.10
C ALA A 43 -3.50 -2.03 5.81
N ARG A 44 -3.71 -1.31 6.91
CA ARG A 44 -4.96 -1.37 7.68
C ARG A 44 -5.66 -0.01 7.66
N GLY A 45 -6.99 -0.04 7.58
CA GLY A 45 -7.81 1.16 7.77
C GLY A 45 -7.91 1.53 9.25
N GLY A 46 -7.99 2.83 9.55
CA GLY A 46 -7.97 3.37 10.92
C GLY A 46 -9.22 3.14 11.77
N GLY A 47 -10.02 2.10 11.51
CA GLY A 47 -11.24 1.77 12.27
C GLY A 47 -12.42 2.75 12.15
N GLY A 48 -12.17 4.01 11.74
CA GLY A 48 -13.21 4.95 11.34
C GLY A 48 -13.81 4.55 10.00
N GLY A 49 -15.11 4.26 9.96
CA GLY A 49 -15.80 3.92 8.72
C GLY A 49 -15.70 5.04 7.67
N LEU A 50 -15.64 4.66 6.39
CA LEU A 50 -15.61 5.60 5.27
C LEU A 50 -16.86 6.48 5.27
N SER A 51 -16.75 7.74 4.81
CA SER A 51 -17.92 8.60 4.66
C SER A 51 -18.96 7.99 3.72
N ARG A 52 -20.24 8.27 3.94
CA ARG A 52 -21.33 7.75 3.07
C ARG A 52 -21.10 8.10 1.60
N ARG A 53 -20.70 9.35 1.32
CA ARG A 53 -20.40 9.82 -0.04
C ARG A 53 -19.31 8.99 -0.71
N LEU A 54 -18.25 8.65 0.01
CA LEU A 54 -17.16 7.84 -0.53
C LEU A 54 -17.61 6.39 -0.79
N ARG A 55 -18.39 5.81 0.12
CA ARG A 55 -18.97 4.46 -0.06
C ARG A 55 -19.90 4.39 -1.26
N ASP A 56 -20.80 5.36 -1.42
CA ASP A 56 -21.75 5.40 -2.53
C ASP A 56 -21.02 5.54 -3.87
N ARG A 57 -19.94 6.33 -3.91
CA ARG A 57 -19.10 6.46 -5.09
C ARG A 57 -18.36 5.15 -5.42
N MET A 58 -17.73 4.52 -4.42
CA MET A 58 -17.07 3.22 -4.61
C MET A 58 -18.06 2.17 -5.13
N ALA A 59 -19.28 2.14 -4.61
CA ALA A 59 -20.33 1.23 -5.07
C ALA A 59 -20.73 1.51 -6.52
N SER A 60 -20.91 2.78 -6.90
CA SER A 60 -21.23 3.18 -8.28
C SER A 60 -20.11 2.80 -9.26
N ASP A 61 -18.87 3.09 -8.93
CA ASP A 61 -17.70 2.76 -9.76
C ASP A 61 -17.55 1.24 -9.92
N TRP A 62 -17.79 0.50 -8.82
CA TRP A 62 -17.76 -0.95 -8.83
C TRP A 62 -18.88 -1.55 -9.69
N SER A 63 -20.12 -1.06 -9.54
CA SER A 63 -21.27 -1.55 -10.30
C SER A 63 -21.16 -1.25 -11.80
N SER A 64 -20.57 -0.12 -12.18
CA SER A 64 -20.46 0.28 -13.58
C SER A 64 -19.29 -0.41 -14.32
N SER A 65 -18.15 -0.60 -13.64
CA SER A 65 -16.94 -1.15 -14.27
C SER A 65 -16.64 -2.60 -13.91
N GLY A 66 -17.42 -3.19 -12.99
CA GLY A 66 -17.21 -4.53 -12.43
C GLY A 66 -16.03 -4.61 -11.44
N ALA A 67 -15.43 -3.47 -11.09
CA ALA A 67 -14.22 -3.42 -10.29
C ALA A 67 -13.98 -2.05 -9.66
N LEU A 68 -13.03 -1.99 -8.73
CA LEU A 68 -12.59 -0.74 -8.12
C LEU A 68 -11.10 -0.58 -8.27
N GLU A 69 -10.70 0.50 -8.91
CA GLU A 69 -9.29 0.88 -9.01
C GLU A 69 -8.86 1.64 -7.75
N LEU A 70 -7.77 1.20 -7.16
CA LEU A 70 -7.15 1.82 -5.99
C LEU A 70 -5.73 2.23 -6.35
N ASP A 71 -5.33 3.42 -5.90
CA ASP A 71 -3.96 3.88 -5.97
C ASP A 71 -3.16 3.30 -4.79
N VAL A 72 -1.95 2.84 -5.05
CA VAL A 72 -0.98 2.39 -4.05
C VAL A 72 0.24 3.27 -4.17
N SER A 73 0.58 3.98 -3.09
CA SER A 73 1.78 4.80 -3.02
C SER A 73 2.72 4.24 -1.97
N VAL A 74 3.97 4.00 -2.34
CA VAL A 74 5.04 3.50 -1.49
C VAL A 74 6.14 4.55 -1.43
N VAL A 75 6.41 5.08 -0.25
CA VAL A 75 7.50 6.03 -0.01
C VAL A 75 8.57 5.34 0.82
N MET A 76 9.75 5.18 0.24
CA MET A 76 10.92 4.58 0.87
C MET A 76 11.88 5.66 1.36
N TYR A 77 12.36 5.50 2.59
CA TYR A 77 13.29 6.38 3.27
C TYR A 77 14.57 5.61 3.56
N ARG A 78 15.70 6.09 3.04
CA ARG A 78 17.03 5.64 3.44
C ARG A 78 17.51 6.41 4.66
N VAL A 79 18.23 5.74 5.55
CA VAL A 79 19.04 6.38 6.59
C VAL A 79 20.50 6.01 6.33
N GLY A 80 21.21 6.84 5.55
CA GLY A 80 22.59 6.56 5.15
C GLY A 80 23.54 7.78 5.16
N GLY A 81 24.14 8.07 6.32
CA GLY A 81 25.52 8.57 6.47
C GLY A 81 25.89 10.01 6.07
N GLN A 82 25.14 10.69 5.22
CA GLN A 82 25.35 12.12 4.93
C GLN A 82 24.07 12.90 5.17
N ILE A 83 24.12 13.81 6.15
CA ILE A 83 23.06 14.77 6.42
C ILE A 83 22.84 15.57 5.13
N GLY A 84 21.74 15.34 4.43
CA GLY A 84 21.25 16.21 3.35
C GLY A 84 21.04 15.62 1.95
N THR A 85 21.26 14.31 1.70
CA THR A 85 21.21 13.78 0.31
C THR A 85 20.16 12.69 0.02
N ASP A 86 19.47 12.15 1.03
CA ASP A 86 18.51 11.06 0.78
C ASP A 86 17.13 11.61 0.39
N ILE A 87 16.91 11.79 -0.92
CA ILE A 87 15.59 12.04 -1.49
C ILE A 87 14.76 10.76 -1.36
N PRO A 88 13.58 10.80 -0.71
CA PRO A 88 12.72 9.64 -0.60
C PRO A 88 12.32 9.14 -2.00
N ARG A 89 12.34 7.82 -2.19
CA ARG A 89 11.88 7.21 -3.45
C ARG A 89 10.40 6.91 -3.33
N THR A 90 9.62 7.39 -4.29
CA THR A 90 8.19 7.10 -4.39
C THR A 90 7.94 6.10 -5.52
N PHE A 91 7.13 5.10 -5.24
CA PHE A 91 6.57 4.18 -6.22
C PHE A 91 5.06 4.29 -6.16
N ASP A 92 4.46 4.69 -7.27
CA ASP A 92 3.02 4.77 -7.42
C ASP A 92 2.54 3.67 -8.37
N GLY A 93 1.46 3.02 -7.99
CA GLY A 93 0.84 1.95 -8.75
C GLY A 93 -0.66 1.97 -8.60
N LYS A 94 -1.34 1.19 -9.44
CA LYS A 94 -2.78 1.00 -9.40
C LYS A 94 -3.10 -0.48 -9.26
N VAL A 95 -4.04 -0.80 -8.39
CA VAL A 95 -4.55 -2.16 -8.21
C VAL A 95 -6.05 -2.16 -8.47
N LYS A 96 -6.52 -3.19 -9.16
CA LYS A 96 -7.93 -3.37 -9.48
C LYS A 96 -8.51 -4.44 -8.55
N MET A 97 -9.39 -4.05 -7.64
CA MET A 97 -10.16 -4.99 -6.86
C MET A 97 -11.34 -5.49 -7.71
N ILE A 98 -11.46 -6.81 -7.84
CA ILE A 98 -12.56 -7.48 -8.52
C ILE A 98 -13.33 -8.33 -7.50
N ARG A 99 -14.60 -8.63 -7.78
CA ARG A 99 -15.32 -9.63 -6.97
C ARG A 99 -14.67 -10.98 -7.21
N ASP A 100 -14.39 -11.71 -6.14
CA ASP A 100 -14.08 -13.12 -6.25
C ASP A 100 -15.31 -13.84 -6.85
N GLN A 101 -15.10 -14.64 -7.91
CA GLN A 101 -16.17 -15.35 -8.62
C GLN A 101 -16.48 -16.73 -8.02
N MET A 102 -15.92 -17.07 -6.86
CA MET A 102 -16.19 -18.36 -6.22
C MET A 102 -17.49 -18.33 -5.40
N ASN A 103 -18.67 -18.45 -6.05
CA ASN A 103 -19.81 -19.21 -5.48
C ASN A 103 -21.06 -19.45 -6.36
N ASP A 104 -20.94 -19.77 -7.66
CA ASP A 104 -22.11 -20.18 -8.48
C ASP A 104 -22.00 -21.60 -9.09
N ARG A 105 -21.18 -22.50 -8.50
CA ARG A 105 -21.04 -23.89 -8.98
C ARG A 105 -21.50 -24.99 -8.02
N LEU A 106 -22.24 -24.65 -6.97
CA LEU A 106 -22.87 -25.63 -6.11
C LEU A 106 -24.36 -25.32 -6.02
N ILE A 107 -25.12 -25.82 -6.99
CA ILE A 107 -26.47 -26.41 -6.92
C ILE A 107 -26.95 -26.49 -8.38
N SER A 108 -26.75 -27.65 -9.00
CA SER A 108 -27.65 -28.27 -9.97
C SER A 108 -27.41 -29.77 -9.97
#